data_AF-A0A401IKW5-F1
#
_entry.id   AF-A0A401IKW5-F1
#
_cell.length_a   1.000
_cell.length_b   1.000
_cell.length_c   1.000
_cell.angle_alpha   90.00
_cell.angle_beta   90.00
_cell.angle_gamma   90.00
#
_symmetry.space_group_name_H-M   'P 1'
#
loop_
_entity.id
_entity.type
_entity.pdbx_description
1 polymer ?
#
loop_
_entity_poly.entity_id
_entity_poly.type
_entity_poly.pdbx_seq_one_letter_code
_entity_poly.pdbx_strand_id
1 'polypeptide(L)'
;MAGTGDPKNFSANNDILKERESLLNFTKFLILTKPMQCIINRRAQFSASHRYWLPEWDEAQNREKFGVASQFPGHGHNYVLSVSLVGEIDTYGMVENLSIVKKVIKQEVTSQLDYGYLNDVWPEFEDTLPTTENIARVIWQRLAPRLPLVKIQVFEHPQLWADYQGNAMKATLTVQTHFSAAHRLALPELTLEQNSEIYGKCARIHGHGHNYHLEVSVAGEIDPRTGMLVDLDGLHQVINDYVVEPFDHSFLNKDIPYFAQVVPTAENIALHIAQLLQKPIQELGAELDKVKLIESPNNSCEIYCNQSLQPQEILSYREPALTGIK
;
A
#
# COMPACT_ATOMS: atom_id res chain seq x y z
N MET A 1 -16.55 83.48 13.90
CA MET A 1 -15.62 82.37 14.22
C MET A 1 -16.37 81.07 14.05
N ALA A 2 -15.75 80.13 13.34
CA ALA A 2 -16.34 78.89 12.86
C ALA A 2 -16.77 77.95 14.00
N GLY A 3 -17.99 77.43 13.92
CA GLY A 3 -18.44 76.29 14.73
C GLY A 3 -17.88 75.00 14.14
N THR A 4 -16.95 74.39 14.86
CA THR A 4 -16.29 73.13 14.54
C THR A 4 -17.27 71.96 14.62
N GLY A 5 -17.55 71.33 13.48
CA GLY A 5 -18.18 70.02 13.45
C GLY A 5 -17.21 68.98 14.02
N ASP A 6 -17.66 68.28 15.07
CA ASP A 6 -16.86 67.36 15.86
C ASP A 6 -16.46 66.13 15.00
N PRO A 7 -15.15 65.88 14.73
CA PRO A 7 -14.68 64.83 13.82
C PRO A 7 -14.80 63.41 14.38
N LYS A 8 -15.41 63.22 15.56
CA LYS A 8 -15.43 61.95 16.27
C LYS A 8 -16.45 60.92 15.79
N ASN A 9 -17.42 61.31 14.94
CA ASN A 9 -18.47 60.38 14.48
C ASN A 9 -18.18 59.66 13.16
N PHE A 10 -17.10 60.00 12.43
CA PHE A 10 -16.73 59.30 11.19
C PHE A 10 -15.79 58.11 11.42
N SER A 11 -15.06 58.06 12.54
CA SER A 11 -14.12 56.96 12.83
C SER A 11 -14.87 55.68 13.24
N ALA A 12 -15.85 55.77 14.14
CA ALA A 12 -16.54 54.59 14.67
C ALA A 12 -17.32 53.80 13.59
N ASN A 13 -17.90 54.48 12.60
CA ASN A 13 -18.60 53.81 11.50
C ASN A 13 -17.66 53.11 10.50
N ASN A 14 -16.45 53.64 10.31
CA ASN A 14 -15.44 53.00 9.46
C ASN A 14 -14.83 51.75 10.11
N ASP A 15 -14.71 51.75 11.44
CA ASP A 15 -14.18 50.60 12.18
C ASP A 15 -15.17 49.42 12.18
N ILE A 16 -16.47 49.69 12.34
CA ILE A 16 -17.53 48.66 12.27
C ILE A 16 -17.66 48.07 10.85
N LEU A 17 -17.49 48.88 9.81
CA LEU A 17 -17.50 48.40 8.42
C LEU A 17 -16.28 47.55 8.10
N LYS A 18 -15.09 47.92 8.58
CA LYS A 18 -13.87 47.11 8.45
C LYS A 18 -13.94 45.80 9.23
N GLU A 19 -14.55 45.80 10.41
CA GLU A 19 -14.77 44.59 11.21
C GLU A 19 -15.76 43.64 10.53
N ARG A 20 -16.84 44.19 9.93
CA ARG A 20 -17.79 43.41 9.13
C ARG A 20 -17.18 42.88 7.84
N GLU A 21 -16.36 43.66 7.12
CA GLU A 21 -15.62 43.18 5.94
C GLU A 21 -14.56 42.14 6.30
N SER A 22 -13.87 42.30 7.43
CA SER A 22 -12.92 41.33 7.99
C SER A 22 -13.62 40.01 8.32
N LEU A 23 -14.74 40.07 9.04
CA LEU A 23 -15.55 38.89 9.36
C LEU A 23 -16.13 38.26 8.10
N LEU A 24 -16.61 39.04 7.13
CA LEU A 24 -17.14 38.52 5.86
C LEU A 24 -16.03 37.87 5.01
N ASN A 25 -14.81 38.41 5.04
CA ASN A 25 -13.63 37.85 4.37
C ASN A 25 -13.10 36.61 5.09
N PHE A 26 -13.15 36.57 6.43
CA PHE A 26 -12.78 35.41 7.23
C PHE A 26 -13.79 34.26 7.04
N THR A 27 -15.08 34.59 6.99
CA THR A 27 -16.15 33.64 6.69
C THR A 27 -16.05 33.17 5.23
N LYS A 28 -15.73 34.05 4.27
CA LYS A 28 -15.44 33.64 2.88
C LYS A 28 -14.18 32.79 2.77
N PHE A 29 -13.13 33.05 3.55
CA PHE A 29 -11.89 32.27 3.57
C PHE A 29 -12.14 30.86 4.12
N LEU A 30 -12.96 30.72 5.16
CA LEU A 30 -13.45 29.45 5.69
C LEU A 30 -14.41 28.72 4.71
N ILE A 31 -15.19 29.45 3.91
CA ILE A 31 -16.09 28.86 2.90
C ILE A 31 -15.32 28.42 1.63
N LEU A 32 -14.11 28.95 1.39
CA LEU A 32 -13.29 28.66 0.20
C LEU A 32 -12.27 27.54 0.38
N THR A 33 -11.98 27.11 1.61
CA THR A 33 -11.11 25.96 1.86
C THR A 33 -11.97 24.71 2.02
N LYS A 34 -11.90 23.82 1.02
CA LYS A 34 -12.49 22.48 1.12
C LYS A 34 -11.99 21.85 2.43
N PRO A 35 -12.86 21.31 3.30
CA PRO A 35 -12.42 20.77 4.58
C PRO A 35 -11.38 19.68 4.35
N MET A 36 -10.23 19.81 5.01
CA MET A 36 -9.12 18.88 4.86
C MET A 36 -9.44 17.60 5.63
N GLN A 37 -9.54 16.50 4.89
CA GLN A 37 -9.73 15.18 5.48
C GLN A 37 -8.42 14.67 6.07
N CYS A 38 -8.50 14.08 7.26
CA CYS A 38 -7.39 13.44 7.94
C CYS A 38 -7.67 11.94 8.07
N ILE A 39 -6.66 11.13 7.79
CA ILE A 39 -6.73 9.67 7.96
C ILE A 39 -5.95 9.28 9.19
N ILE A 40 -6.60 8.59 10.12
CA ILE A 40 -5.95 7.96 11.27
C ILE A 40 -5.88 6.45 11.10
N ASN A 41 -4.84 5.82 11.64
CA ASN A 41 -4.63 4.38 11.55
C ASN A 41 -4.58 3.76 12.94
N ARG A 42 -5.34 2.70 13.16
CA ARG A 42 -5.34 1.93 14.42
C ARG A 42 -4.94 0.48 14.16
N ARG A 43 -3.85 0.08 14.79
CA ARG A 43 -3.35 -1.31 14.77
C ARG A 43 -3.95 -2.16 15.90
N ALA A 44 -4.29 -3.40 15.59
CA ALA A 44 -4.69 -4.46 16.51
C ALA A 44 -4.07 -5.81 16.08
N GLN A 45 -4.14 -6.82 16.95
CA GLN A 45 -3.61 -8.16 16.72
C GLN A 45 -4.58 -9.20 17.26
N PHE A 46 -4.58 -10.38 16.65
CA PHE A 46 -5.25 -11.59 17.14
C PHE A 46 -4.53 -12.80 16.57
N SER A 47 -4.57 -13.93 17.27
CA SER A 47 -4.00 -15.19 16.82
C SER A 47 -5.12 -16.18 16.56
N ALA A 48 -5.18 -16.80 15.39
CA ALA A 48 -6.26 -17.72 15.04
C ALA A 48 -5.78 -18.81 14.09
N SER A 49 -6.46 -19.95 14.11
CA SER A 49 -6.24 -21.04 13.15
C SER A 49 -7.34 -21.09 12.09
N HIS A 50 -7.05 -21.70 10.96
CA HIS A 50 -8.00 -21.96 9.89
C HIS A 50 -7.57 -23.13 9.00
N ARG A 51 -8.49 -23.57 8.14
CA ARG A 51 -8.27 -24.59 7.13
C ARG A 51 -9.02 -24.24 5.86
N TYR A 52 -8.38 -24.43 4.71
CA TYR A 52 -9.05 -24.29 3.42
C TYR A 52 -9.66 -25.63 3.01
N TRP A 53 -10.98 -25.73 3.13
CA TRP A 53 -11.70 -26.96 2.84
C TRP A 53 -13.11 -26.68 2.35
N LEU A 54 -13.42 -27.12 1.14
CA LEU A 54 -14.76 -27.08 0.58
C LEU A 54 -15.43 -28.46 0.74
N PRO A 55 -16.54 -28.57 1.50
CA PRO A 55 -17.17 -29.86 1.81
C PRO A 55 -17.82 -30.55 0.61
N GLU A 56 -18.13 -29.81 -0.45
CA GLU A 56 -18.65 -30.33 -1.72
C GLU A 56 -17.57 -30.93 -2.64
N TRP A 57 -16.29 -30.73 -2.30
CA TRP A 57 -15.16 -31.29 -3.02
C TRP A 57 -14.62 -32.52 -2.31
N ASP A 58 -14.09 -33.46 -3.09
CA ASP A 58 -13.36 -34.59 -2.52
C ASP A 58 -11.98 -34.17 -1.98
N GLU A 59 -11.30 -35.12 -1.35
CA GLU A 59 -9.98 -34.86 -0.75
C GLU A 59 -8.92 -34.54 -1.80
N ALA A 60 -8.98 -35.15 -2.99
CA ALA A 60 -8.00 -34.90 -4.05
C ALA A 60 -8.15 -33.48 -4.59
N GLN A 61 -9.38 -33.04 -4.84
CA GLN A 61 -9.70 -31.68 -5.30
C GLN A 61 -9.26 -30.61 -4.29
N ASN A 62 -9.56 -30.81 -3.00
CA ASN A 62 -9.12 -29.88 -1.95
C ASN A 62 -7.59 -29.82 -1.83
N ARG A 63 -6.91 -30.98 -1.91
CA ARG A 63 -5.45 -31.05 -1.85
C ARG A 63 -4.80 -30.43 -3.08
N GLU A 64 -5.37 -30.63 -4.26
CA GLU A 64 -4.89 -30.02 -5.51
C GLU A 64 -5.02 -28.50 -5.45
N LYS A 65 -6.15 -27.99 -4.97
CA LYS A 65 -6.40 -26.54 -4.97
C LYS A 65 -5.74 -25.77 -3.82
N PHE A 66 -5.71 -26.33 -2.62
CA PHE A 66 -5.27 -25.60 -1.42
C PHE A 66 -4.01 -26.20 -0.77
N GLY A 67 -3.43 -27.26 -1.36
CA GLY A 67 -2.17 -27.84 -0.90
C GLY A 67 -2.17 -28.17 0.60
N VAL A 68 -1.12 -27.72 1.29
CA VAL A 68 -0.95 -27.94 2.73
C VAL A 68 -2.01 -27.25 3.58
N ALA A 69 -2.61 -26.15 3.11
CA ALA A 69 -3.65 -25.43 3.83
C ALA A 69 -4.97 -26.22 3.94
N SER A 70 -5.15 -27.27 3.12
CA SER A 70 -6.27 -28.20 3.21
C SER A 70 -6.11 -29.30 4.26
N GLN A 71 -4.93 -29.47 4.85
CA GLN A 71 -4.68 -30.57 5.78
C GLN A 71 -5.38 -30.35 7.12
N PHE A 72 -5.92 -31.41 7.71
CA PHE A 72 -6.46 -31.38 9.07
C PHE A 72 -5.32 -31.43 10.10
N PRO A 73 -5.36 -30.67 11.23
CA PRO A 73 -6.46 -29.82 11.73
C PRO A 73 -6.46 -28.37 11.21
N GLY A 74 -5.67 -28.06 10.19
CA GLY A 74 -5.44 -26.71 9.69
C GLY A 74 -4.10 -26.16 10.16
N HIS A 75 -3.94 -24.84 10.06
CA HIS A 75 -2.76 -24.10 10.49
C HIS A 75 -3.20 -22.78 11.13
N GLY A 76 -2.27 -22.01 11.71
CA GLY A 76 -2.64 -20.74 12.35
C GLY A 76 -1.58 -19.68 12.28
N HIS A 77 -2.04 -18.44 12.48
CA HIS A 77 -1.26 -17.23 12.23
C HIS A 77 -1.45 -16.20 13.34
N ASN A 78 -0.50 -15.28 13.42
CA ASN A 78 -0.54 -14.12 14.31
C ASN A 78 -0.90 -12.89 13.48
N TYR A 79 -2.19 -12.68 13.27
CA TYR A 79 -2.68 -11.65 12.39
C TYR A 79 -2.41 -10.25 12.95
N VAL A 80 -2.07 -9.33 12.03
CA VAL A 80 -1.98 -7.90 12.33
C VAL A 80 -3.05 -7.18 11.52
N LEU A 81 -3.97 -6.53 12.21
CA LEU A 81 -5.01 -5.70 11.61
C LEU A 81 -4.62 -4.22 11.70
N SER A 82 -4.66 -3.49 10.59
CA SER A 82 -4.66 -2.04 10.55
C SER A 82 -6.01 -1.53 10.03
N VAL A 83 -6.63 -0.64 10.81
CA VAL A 83 -7.90 0.00 10.47
C VAL A 83 -7.66 1.47 10.19
N SER A 84 -7.87 1.89 8.95
CA SER A 84 -7.75 3.29 8.51
C SER A 84 -9.13 3.94 8.51
N LEU A 85 -9.23 5.11 9.14
CA LEU A 85 -10.46 5.88 9.33
C LEU A 85 -10.27 7.28 8.76
N VAL A 86 -11.31 7.86 8.14
CA VAL A 86 -11.29 9.25 7.64
C VAL A 86 -12.29 10.11 8.38
N GLY A 87 -11.92 11.35 8.61
CA GLY A 87 -12.81 12.40 9.06
C GLY A 87 -12.13 13.75 9.04
N GLU A 88 -12.90 14.79 9.31
CA GLU A 88 -12.35 16.11 9.60
C GLU A 88 -11.77 16.14 11.01
N ILE A 89 -10.85 17.06 11.25
CA ILE A 89 -10.34 17.30 12.59
C ILE A 89 -11.38 18.16 13.33
N ASP A 90 -11.99 17.59 14.37
CA ASP A 90 -12.99 18.27 15.18
C ASP A 90 -12.38 19.41 16.03
N THR A 91 -13.24 20.12 16.77
CA THR A 91 -12.81 21.22 17.64
C THR A 91 -11.85 20.81 18.76
N TYR A 92 -11.74 19.52 19.07
CA TYR A 92 -10.83 18.95 20.04
C TYR A 92 -9.52 18.45 19.41
N GLY A 93 -9.37 18.56 18.09
CA GLY A 93 -8.19 18.09 17.38
C GLY A 93 -8.24 16.60 17.02
N MET A 94 -9.42 15.97 17.04
CA MET A 94 -9.58 14.53 16.79
C MET A 94 -10.35 14.27 15.49
N VAL A 95 -9.93 13.22 14.77
CA VAL A 95 -10.75 12.63 13.70
C VAL A 95 -11.82 11.73 14.28
N GLU A 96 -11.42 10.86 15.22
CA GLU A 96 -12.27 9.93 15.93
C GLU A 96 -11.69 9.66 17.32
N ASN A 97 -12.55 9.28 18.27
CA ASN A 97 -12.08 8.89 19.59
C ASN A 97 -11.46 7.49 19.55
N LEU A 98 -10.13 7.40 19.59
CA LEU A 98 -9.39 6.13 19.53
C LEU A 98 -9.75 5.13 20.63
N SER A 99 -10.30 5.58 21.77
CA SER A 99 -10.80 4.67 22.81
C SER A 99 -12.09 3.98 22.39
N ILE A 100 -12.97 4.66 21.66
CA ILE A 100 -14.17 4.07 21.06
C ILE A 100 -13.77 3.12 19.95
N VAL A 101 -12.90 3.57 19.03
CA VAL A 101 -12.35 2.73 17.94
C VAL A 101 -11.76 1.43 18.49
N LYS A 102 -10.93 1.51 19.54
CA LYS A 102 -10.34 0.33 20.21
C LYS A 102 -11.42 -0.61 20.75
N LYS A 103 -12.48 -0.09 21.38
CA LYS A 103 -13.58 -0.91 21.93
C LYS A 103 -14.35 -1.61 20.81
N VAL A 104 -14.69 -0.88 19.75
CA VAL A 104 -15.40 -1.43 18.59
C VAL A 104 -14.57 -2.53 17.92
N ILE A 105 -13.29 -2.28 17.60
CA ILE A 105 -12.40 -3.32 17.02
C ILE A 105 -12.31 -4.53 17.95
N LYS A 106 -12.19 -4.29 19.26
CA LYS A 106 -12.12 -5.39 20.23
C LYS A 106 -13.39 -6.22 20.26
N GLN A 107 -14.57 -5.59 20.24
CA GLN A 107 -15.86 -6.27 20.36
C GLN A 107 -16.25 -6.99 19.07
N GLU A 108 -16.08 -6.33 17.92
CA GLU A 108 -16.55 -6.82 16.62
C GLU A 108 -15.54 -7.76 15.94
N VAL A 109 -14.25 -7.69 16.32
CA VAL A 109 -13.18 -8.46 15.67
C VAL A 109 -12.37 -9.26 16.68
N THR A 110 -11.47 -8.63 17.43
CA THR A 110 -10.39 -9.38 18.09
C THR A 110 -10.91 -10.32 19.19
N SER A 111 -11.90 -9.93 19.98
CA SER A 111 -12.41 -10.83 21.05
C SER A 111 -13.19 -12.03 20.51
N GLN A 112 -13.61 -11.99 19.23
CA GLN A 112 -14.29 -13.10 18.58
C GLN A 112 -13.27 -14.04 17.92
N LEU A 113 -12.27 -13.46 17.23
CA LEU A 113 -11.29 -14.23 16.45
C LEU A 113 -10.11 -14.75 17.26
N ASP A 114 -9.68 -14.05 18.32
CA ASP A 114 -8.46 -14.38 19.07
C ASP A 114 -8.60 -15.74 19.77
N TYR A 115 -7.61 -16.60 19.56
CA TYR A 115 -7.56 -18.02 19.90
C TYR A 115 -8.67 -18.89 19.28
N GLY A 116 -9.37 -18.38 18.26
CA GLY A 116 -10.43 -19.09 17.55
C GLY A 116 -9.92 -19.92 16.37
N TYR A 117 -10.78 -20.85 15.93
CA TYR A 117 -10.66 -21.52 14.63
C TYR A 117 -11.62 -20.82 13.65
N LEU A 118 -11.07 -19.97 12.78
CA LEU A 118 -11.81 -18.97 12.00
C LEU A 118 -13.00 -19.56 11.25
N ASN A 119 -12.86 -20.76 10.69
CA ASN A 119 -13.92 -21.46 9.97
C ASN A 119 -15.23 -21.58 10.76
N ASP A 120 -15.17 -21.62 12.11
CA ASP A 120 -16.33 -21.84 12.98
C ASP A 120 -16.74 -20.58 13.76
N VAL A 121 -15.95 -19.49 13.68
CA VAL A 121 -16.15 -18.30 14.52
C VAL A 121 -17.21 -17.37 13.95
N TRP A 122 -17.23 -17.19 12.62
CA TRP A 122 -18.13 -16.27 11.93
C TRP A 122 -18.98 -17.01 10.90
N PRO A 123 -20.31 -16.77 10.86
CA PRO A 123 -21.19 -17.38 9.87
C PRO A 123 -20.76 -17.15 8.42
N GLU A 124 -20.11 -16.02 8.13
CA GLU A 124 -19.57 -15.71 6.81
C GLU A 124 -18.56 -16.75 6.32
N PHE A 125 -17.89 -17.46 7.23
CA PHE A 125 -16.93 -18.51 6.92
C PHE A 125 -17.52 -19.93 6.86
N GLU A 126 -18.82 -20.08 7.10
CA GLU A 126 -19.53 -21.33 6.81
C GLU A 126 -19.69 -21.51 5.28
N ASP A 127 -19.99 -20.42 4.58
CA ASP A 127 -20.22 -20.38 3.14
C ASP A 127 -18.96 -20.03 2.32
N THR A 128 -17.91 -19.51 2.95
CA THR A 128 -16.68 -19.08 2.27
C THR A 128 -15.43 -19.39 3.10
N LEU A 129 -14.24 -19.44 2.49
CA LEU A 129 -13.03 -19.74 3.26
C LEU A 129 -12.45 -18.48 3.92
N PRO A 130 -11.83 -18.58 5.12
CA PRO A 130 -11.19 -17.48 5.81
C PRO A 130 -9.79 -17.20 5.23
N THR A 131 -9.70 -16.84 3.96
CA THR A 131 -8.46 -16.36 3.31
C THR A 131 -8.10 -14.95 3.80
N THR A 132 -6.86 -14.51 3.65
CA THR A 132 -6.43 -13.17 4.09
C THR A 132 -7.31 -12.07 3.48
N GLU A 133 -7.63 -12.17 2.19
CA GLU A 133 -8.47 -11.22 1.44
C GLU A 133 -9.90 -11.21 1.95
N ASN A 134 -10.48 -12.40 2.14
CA ASN A 134 -11.85 -12.53 2.61
C ASN A 134 -11.98 -12.10 4.08
N ILE A 135 -10.98 -12.37 4.92
CA ILE A 135 -10.92 -11.85 6.30
C ILE A 135 -10.95 -10.32 6.29
N ALA A 136 -10.14 -9.66 5.44
CA ALA A 136 -10.15 -8.21 5.31
C ALA A 136 -11.53 -7.67 4.89
N ARG A 137 -12.18 -8.33 3.93
CA ARG A 137 -13.54 -7.99 3.47
C ARG A 137 -14.59 -8.15 4.58
N VAL A 138 -14.60 -9.27 5.32
CA VAL A 138 -15.57 -9.52 6.39
C VAL A 138 -15.36 -8.58 7.58
N ILE A 139 -14.10 -8.29 7.94
CA ILE A 139 -13.76 -7.28 8.96
C ILE A 139 -14.33 -5.91 8.55
N TRP A 140 -14.18 -5.51 7.29
CA TRP A 140 -14.79 -4.28 6.80
C TRP A 140 -16.31 -4.28 6.98
N GLN A 141 -17.00 -5.35 6.58
CA GLN A 141 -18.46 -5.46 6.69
C GLN A 141 -18.95 -5.32 8.13
N ARG A 142 -18.21 -5.87 9.09
CA ARG A 142 -18.54 -5.79 10.52
C ARG A 142 -18.26 -4.43 11.15
N LEU A 143 -17.24 -3.73 10.67
CA LEU A 143 -16.81 -2.43 11.20
C LEU A 143 -17.48 -1.23 10.52
N ALA A 144 -17.79 -1.31 9.22
CA ALA A 144 -18.34 -0.19 8.43
C ALA A 144 -19.64 0.42 8.98
N PRO A 145 -20.59 -0.35 9.59
CA PRO A 145 -21.78 0.24 10.21
C PRO A 145 -21.48 1.12 11.43
N ARG A 146 -20.26 1.07 11.99
CA ARG A 146 -19.89 1.70 13.25
C ARG A 146 -18.75 2.71 13.12
N LEU A 147 -18.00 2.69 12.02
CA LEU A 147 -16.77 3.45 11.85
C LEU A 147 -16.63 3.98 10.41
N PRO A 148 -16.09 5.20 10.20
CA PRO A 148 -15.86 5.78 8.88
C PRO A 148 -14.59 5.22 8.22
N LEU A 149 -14.67 3.98 7.75
CA LEU A 149 -13.53 3.24 7.19
C LEU A 149 -13.05 3.81 5.84
N VAL A 150 -11.74 3.78 5.63
CA VAL A 150 -11.10 3.97 4.30
C VAL A 150 -10.40 2.71 3.84
N LYS A 151 -9.77 1.99 4.77
CA LYS A 151 -9.00 0.79 4.45
C LYS A 151 -8.94 -0.16 5.63
N ILE A 152 -9.10 -1.44 5.34
CA ILE A 152 -8.74 -2.54 6.22
C ILE A 152 -7.53 -3.22 5.62
N GLN A 153 -6.47 -3.35 6.41
CA GLN A 153 -5.28 -4.12 6.04
C GLN A 153 -5.09 -5.25 7.03
N VAL A 154 -4.96 -6.48 6.53
CA VAL A 154 -4.76 -7.67 7.35
C VAL A 154 -3.49 -8.36 6.90
N PHE A 155 -2.48 -8.40 7.78
CA PHE A 155 -1.33 -9.26 7.60
C PHE A 155 -1.62 -10.61 8.22
N GLU A 156 -1.53 -11.65 7.42
CA GLU A 156 -1.49 -13.04 7.89
C GLU A 156 -0.06 -13.39 8.35
N HIS A 157 0.92 -12.94 7.58
CA HIS A 157 2.35 -13.07 7.84
C HIS A 157 3.04 -11.73 7.54
N PRO A 158 4.22 -11.40 8.12
CA PRO A 158 4.95 -10.17 7.77
C PRO A 158 5.22 -9.97 6.28
N GLN A 159 5.18 -11.04 5.48
CA GLN A 159 5.40 -11.04 4.03
C GLN A 159 4.13 -11.29 3.20
N LEU A 160 2.94 -11.36 3.83
CA LEU A 160 1.67 -11.60 3.14
C LEU A 160 0.55 -10.80 3.81
N TRP A 161 -0.08 -9.89 3.06
CA TRP A 161 -1.21 -9.12 3.55
C TRP A 161 -2.20 -8.75 2.47
N ALA A 162 -3.45 -8.56 2.88
CA ALA A 162 -4.51 -8.03 2.02
C ALA A 162 -4.92 -6.62 2.46
N ASP A 163 -5.19 -5.76 1.48
CA ASP A 163 -5.82 -4.45 1.63
C ASP A 163 -7.23 -4.50 1.02
N TYR A 164 -8.22 -3.98 1.76
CA TYR A 164 -9.61 -3.87 1.29
C TYR A 164 -10.19 -2.48 1.61
N GLN A 165 -10.82 -1.86 0.60
CA GLN A 165 -11.27 -0.46 0.65
C GLN A 165 -12.80 -0.32 0.44
N GLY A 166 -13.56 -1.40 0.60
CA GLY A 166 -15.03 -1.35 0.47
C GLY A 166 -15.58 -1.48 -0.95
N ASN A 167 -14.76 -1.84 -1.94
CA ASN A 167 -15.12 -1.89 -3.35
C ASN A 167 -15.73 -3.23 -3.77
N ALA A 168 -16.89 -3.58 -3.20
CA ALA A 168 -17.60 -4.84 -3.47
C ALA A 168 -16.74 -6.09 -3.26
N MET A 169 -16.34 -6.80 -4.32
CA MET A 169 -15.47 -7.98 -4.22
C MET A 169 -14.01 -7.66 -4.58
N LYS A 170 -13.68 -6.41 -4.95
CA LYS A 170 -12.30 -6.03 -5.29
C LYS A 170 -11.41 -5.84 -4.06
N ALA A 171 -10.28 -6.52 -4.05
CA ALA A 171 -9.23 -6.41 -3.02
C ALA A 171 -7.84 -6.33 -3.65
N THR A 172 -6.84 -6.04 -2.82
CA THR A 172 -5.42 -6.11 -3.18
C THR A 172 -4.72 -7.09 -2.24
N LEU A 173 -4.00 -8.07 -2.77
CA LEU A 173 -3.11 -8.96 -2.02
C LEU A 173 -1.67 -8.58 -2.33
N THR A 174 -0.83 -8.50 -1.30
CA THR A 174 0.59 -8.22 -1.45
C THR A 174 1.42 -9.33 -0.82
N VAL A 175 2.39 -9.80 -1.60
CA VAL A 175 3.44 -10.71 -1.14
C VAL A 175 4.78 -9.97 -1.13
N GLN A 176 5.61 -10.30 -0.16
CA GLN A 176 6.97 -9.79 -0.06
C GLN A 176 7.98 -10.93 -0.19
N THR A 177 9.01 -10.70 -1.00
CA THR A 177 10.17 -11.58 -1.14
C THR A 177 11.46 -10.76 -1.12
N HIS A 178 12.59 -11.40 -1.36
CA HIS A 178 13.88 -10.74 -1.50
C HIS A 178 14.77 -11.46 -2.51
N PHE A 179 15.77 -10.74 -3.01
CA PHE A 179 16.90 -11.29 -3.77
C PHE A 179 18.14 -10.45 -3.49
N SER A 180 19.32 -11.07 -3.56
CA SER A 180 20.60 -10.41 -3.34
C SER A 180 21.30 -10.24 -4.67
N ALA A 181 21.61 -9.01 -5.08
CA ALA A 181 22.28 -8.77 -6.36
C ALA A 181 23.31 -7.67 -6.25
N ALA A 182 24.34 -7.77 -7.09
CA ALA A 182 25.36 -6.76 -7.27
C ALA A 182 25.14 -5.99 -8.58
N HIS A 183 25.55 -4.73 -8.60
CA HIS A 183 25.41 -3.86 -9.75
C HIS A 183 26.39 -2.68 -9.73
N ARG A 184 26.42 -1.97 -10.86
CA ARG A 184 27.15 -0.72 -11.05
C ARG A 184 26.26 0.27 -11.81
N LEU A 185 26.19 1.50 -11.31
CA LEU A 185 25.53 2.59 -12.00
C LEU A 185 26.57 3.34 -12.84
N ALA A 186 26.55 3.13 -14.16
CA ALA A 186 27.42 3.83 -15.08
C ALA A 186 26.85 3.81 -16.50
N LEU A 187 26.99 4.94 -17.19
CA LEU A 187 26.76 5.05 -18.63
C LEU A 187 28.06 4.67 -19.38
N PRO A 188 28.02 3.71 -20.32
CA PRO A 188 29.20 3.22 -21.04
C PRO A 188 29.98 4.29 -21.82
N GLU A 189 29.28 5.33 -22.28
CA GLU A 189 29.82 6.43 -23.09
C GLU A 189 30.53 7.51 -22.26
N LEU A 190 30.42 7.48 -20.93
CA LEU A 190 31.00 8.46 -20.02
C LEU A 190 32.27 7.95 -19.34
N THR A 191 33.18 8.86 -19.00
CA THR A 191 34.38 8.51 -18.21
C THR A 191 34.02 8.12 -16.78
N LEU A 192 34.98 7.58 -16.02
CA LEU A 192 34.78 7.25 -14.62
C LEU A 192 34.49 8.51 -13.78
N GLU A 193 35.16 9.62 -14.08
CA GLU A 193 34.98 10.90 -13.40
C GLU A 193 33.55 11.41 -13.62
N GLN A 194 33.09 11.45 -14.87
CA GLN A 194 31.73 11.88 -15.22
C GLN A 194 30.66 10.97 -14.59
N ASN A 195 30.86 9.66 -14.63
CA ASN A 195 29.95 8.73 -13.96
C ASN A 195 29.95 8.90 -12.43
N SER A 196 31.11 9.24 -11.84
CA SER A 196 31.24 9.49 -10.41
C SER A 196 30.59 10.81 -10.00
N GLU A 197 30.55 11.81 -10.88
CA GLU A 197 29.78 13.05 -10.65
C GLU A 197 28.26 12.79 -10.63
N ILE A 198 27.76 11.88 -11.47
CA ILE A 198 26.34 11.55 -11.56
C ILE A 198 25.91 10.57 -10.45
N TYR A 199 26.61 9.46 -10.29
CA TYR A 199 26.19 8.34 -9.44
C TYR A 199 27.02 8.18 -8.15
N GLY A 200 28.03 9.02 -7.94
CA GLY A 200 28.87 8.98 -6.75
C GLY A 200 29.53 7.61 -6.54
N LYS A 201 29.42 7.08 -5.32
CA LYS A 201 30.01 5.79 -4.94
C LYS A 201 29.43 4.61 -5.73
N CYS A 202 28.25 4.76 -6.33
CA CYS A 202 27.61 3.70 -7.11
C CYS A 202 28.27 3.48 -8.48
N ALA A 203 29.10 4.42 -8.95
CA ALA A 203 29.86 4.31 -10.20
C ALA A 203 31.20 3.56 -10.08
N ARG A 204 31.60 3.14 -8.87
CA ARG A 204 32.87 2.42 -8.62
C ARG A 204 33.01 1.22 -9.57
N ILE A 205 34.21 1.04 -10.12
CA ILE A 205 34.48 0.12 -11.23
C ILE A 205 34.13 -1.34 -10.94
N HIS A 206 34.20 -1.77 -9.69
CA HIS A 206 33.90 -3.14 -9.25
C HIS A 206 32.45 -3.29 -8.75
N GLY A 207 31.64 -2.24 -8.86
CA GLY A 207 30.25 -2.25 -8.39
C GLY A 207 30.12 -2.31 -6.87
N HIS A 208 28.92 -2.63 -6.43
CA HIS A 208 28.50 -2.91 -5.06
C HIS A 208 27.27 -3.81 -5.12
N GLY A 209 26.66 -4.18 -3.99
CA GLY A 209 25.44 -4.98 -4.01
C GLY A 209 24.52 -4.68 -2.84
N HIS A 210 23.31 -5.23 -2.95
CA HIS A 210 22.22 -5.02 -2.01
C HIS A 210 21.42 -6.29 -1.80
N ASN A 211 20.76 -6.35 -0.65
CA ASN A 211 19.71 -7.31 -0.38
C ASN A 211 18.39 -6.59 -0.67
N TYR A 212 17.89 -6.75 -1.89
CA TYR A 212 16.66 -6.10 -2.33
C TYR A 212 15.47 -6.79 -1.70
N HIS A 213 14.55 -6.02 -1.10
CA HIS A 213 13.22 -6.51 -0.76
C HIS A 213 12.23 -6.08 -1.82
N LEU A 214 11.39 -7.02 -2.25
CA LEU A 214 10.42 -6.83 -3.31
C LEU A 214 9.02 -7.07 -2.74
N GLU A 215 8.14 -6.08 -2.84
CA GLU A 215 6.71 -6.25 -2.59
C GLU A 215 5.97 -6.22 -3.92
N VAL A 216 5.17 -7.26 -4.20
CA VAL A 216 4.32 -7.36 -5.39
C VAL A 216 2.87 -7.37 -4.93
N SER A 217 2.15 -6.31 -5.29
CA SER A 217 0.71 -6.16 -5.02
C SER A 217 -0.08 -6.51 -6.28
N VAL A 218 -1.05 -7.40 -6.14
CA VAL A 218 -2.01 -7.75 -7.20
C VAL A 218 -3.42 -7.41 -6.75
N ALA A 219 -4.27 -6.98 -7.67
CA ALA A 219 -5.65 -6.59 -7.42
C ALA A 219 -6.61 -7.34 -8.34
N GLY A 220 -7.87 -7.47 -7.91
CA GLY A 220 -8.88 -8.24 -8.62
C GLY A 220 -10.06 -8.59 -7.72
N GLU A 221 -11.00 -9.36 -8.26
CA GLU A 221 -12.20 -9.77 -7.54
C GLU A 221 -11.93 -11.01 -6.68
N ILE A 222 -12.37 -10.96 -5.42
CA ILE A 222 -12.41 -12.10 -4.52
C ILE A 222 -13.46 -13.08 -5.04
N ASP A 223 -13.06 -14.34 -5.26
CA ASP A 223 -13.98 -15.39 -5.61
C ASP A 223 -14.99 -15.63 -4.46
N PRO A 224 -16.30 -15.60 -4.73
CA PRO A 224 -17.33 -15.61 -3.69
C PRO A 224 -17.44 -16.95 -2.96
N ARG A 225 -16.81 -18.02 -3.44
CA ARG A 225 -16.87 -19.33 -2.79
C ARG A 225 -15.58 -19.64 -2.04
N THR A 226 -14.44 -19.50 -2.71
CA THR A 226 -13.12 -19.80 -2.17
C THR A 226 -12.56 -18.66 -1.32
N GLY A 227 -13.06 -17.42 -1.48
CA GLY A 227 -12.50 -16.25 -0.81
C GLY A 227 -11.14 -15.80 -1.38
N MET A 228 -10.62 -16.43 -2.42
CA MET A 228 -9.31 -16.11 -3.00
C MET A 228 -9.45 -15.08 -4.12
N LEU A 229 -8.53 -14.11 -4.16
CA LEU A 229 -8.38 -13.18 -5.29
C LEU A 229 -7.57 -13.82 -6.44
N VAL A 230 -6.55 -14.57 -6.08
CA VAL A 230 -5.56 -15.15 -6.98
C VAL A 230 -5.07 -16.46 -6.37
N ASP A 231 -4.58 -17.37 -7.21
CA ASP A 231 -3.82 -18.52 -6.72
C ASP A 231 -2.49 -18.04 -6.10
N LEU A 232 -2.37 -18.13 -4.77
CA LEU A 232 -1.19 -17.65 -4.05
C LEU A 232 0.07 -18.45 -4.40
N ASP A 233 -0.05 -19.77 -4.57
CA ASP A 233 1.08 -20.62 -4.95
C ASP A 233 1.52 -20.29 -6.38
N GLY A 234 0.55 -20.10 -7.29
CA GLY A 234 0.80 -19.62 -8.64
C GLY A 234 1.49 -18.25 -8.68
N LEU A 235 1.05 -17.30 -7.84
CA LEU A 235 1.67 -15.98 -7.73
C LEU A 235 3.12 -16.07 -7.23
N HIS A 236 3.37 -16.89 -6.20
CA HIS A 236 4.72 -17.13 -5.70
C HIS A 236 5.62 -17.75 -6.77
N GLN A 237 5.11 -18.74 -7.52
CA GLN A 237 5.85 -19.37 -8.60
C GLN A 237 6.19 -18.36 -9.71
N VAL A 238 5.23 -17.54 -10.15
CA VAL A 238 5.47 -16.50 -11.16
C VAL A 238 6.55 -15.51 -10.69
N ILE A 239 6.47 -15.03 -9.44
CA ILE A 239 7.49 -14.12 -8.91
C ILE A 239 8.85 -14.81 -8.82
N ASN A 240 8.88 -16.07 -8.42
CA ASN A 240 10.11 -16.84 -8.31
C ASN A 240 10.79 -17.02 -9.68
N ASP A 241 10.04 -17.52 -10.65
CA ASP A 241 10.56 -17.92 -11.96
C ASP A 241 11.00 -16.71 -12.80
N TYR A 242 10.26 -15.60 -12.71
CA TYR A 242 10.53 -14.41 -13.52
C TYR A 242 11.43 -13.39 -12.83
N VAL A 243 11.58 -13.45 -11.50
CA VAL A 243 12.33 -12.42 -10.74
C VAL A 243 13.33 -13.04 -9.78
N VAL A 244 12.93 -13.84 -8.81
CA VAL A 244 13.85 -14.29 -7.75
C VAL A 244 15.00 -15.11 -8.35
N GLU A 245 14.70 -16.20 -9.06
CA GLU A 245 15.72 -17.06 -9.68
C GLU A 245 16.65 -16.31 -10.66
N PRO A 246 16.16 -15.47 -11.61
CA PRO A 246 17.05 -14.77 -12.52
C PRO A 246 17.83 -13.60 -11.91
N PHE A 247 17.39 -13.02 -10.79
CA PHE A 247 18.05 -11.85 -10.18
C PHE A 247 18.92 -12.22 -8.98
N ASP A 248 18.59 -13.29 -8.24
CA ASP A 248 19.28 -13.65 -7.02
C ASP A 248 20.72 -14.13 -7.30
N HIS A 249 21.63 -13.70 -6.42
CA HIS A 249 23.07 -13.92 -6.52
C HIS A 249 23.70 -13.54 -7.88
N SER A 250 23.12 -12.55 -8.57
CA SER A 250 23.59 -12.09 -9.88
C SER A 250 24.38 -10.79 -9.81
N PHE A 251 25.14 -10.50 -10.87
CA PHE A 251 25.62 -9.16 -11.19
C PHE A 251 24.76 -8.57 -12.32
N LEU A 252 23.78 -7.74 -11.96
CA LEU A 252 22.66 -7.30 -12.82
C LEU A 252 23.12 -6.83 -14.20
N ASN A 253 24.16 -6.00 -14.26
CA ASN A 253 24.68 -5.42 -15.51
C ASN A 253 25.17 -6.46 -16.54
N LYS A 254 25.44 -7.71 -16.12
CA LYS A 254 26.02 -8.76 -16.97
C LYS A 254 25.09 -9.95 -17.13
N ASP A 255 24.39 -10.32 -16.08
CA ASP A 255 23.62 -11.55 -16.06
C ASP A 255 22.18 -11.35 -16.56
N ILE A 256 21.67 -10.12 -16.55
CA ILE A 256 20.33 -9.80 -17.04
C ILE A 256 20.44 -8.99 -18.34
N PRO A 257 19.98 -9.53 -19.49
CA PRO A 257 20.13 -8.89 -20.80
C PRO A 257 19.59 -7.46 -20.88
N TYR A 258 18.52 -7.15 -20.14
CA TYR A 258 17.94 -5.81 -20.06
C TYR A 258 18.95 -4.75 -19.54
N PHE A 259 19.74 -5.09 -18.52
CA PHE A 259 20.72 -4.18 -17.92
C PHE A 259 22.07 -4.13 -18.64
N ALA A 260 22.21 -4.85 -19.77
CA ALA A 260 23.34 -4.65 -20.67
C ALA A 260 23.28 -3.27 -21.36
N GLN A 261 22.08 -2.70 -21.49
CA GLN A 261 21.83 -1.41 -22.16
C GLN A 261 21.19 -0.37 -21.24
N VAL A 262 20.61 -0.79 -20.11
CA VAL A 262 19.91 0.07 -19.16
C VAL A 262 20.69 0.11 -17.84
N VAL A 263 20.88 1.30 -17.27
CA VAL A 263 21.52 1.45 -15.96
C VAL A 263 20.62 0.84 -14.87
N PRO A 264 21.08 -0.10 -14.04
CA PRO A 264 20.26 -0.81 -13.05
C PRO A 264 20.00 0.05 -11.80
N THR A 265 19.42 1.25 -11.96
CA THR A 265 18.92 2.00 -10.80
C THR A 265 17.75 1.25 -10.17
N ALA A 266 17.43 1.52 -8.90
CA ALA A 266 16.28 0.90 -8.24
C ALA A 266 14.97 1.07 -9.04
N GLU A 267 14.78 2.24 -9.65
CA GLU A 267 13.62 2.57 -10.49
C GLU A 267 13.58 1.71 -11.76
N ASN A 268 14.71 1.56 -12.47
CA ASN A 268 14.77 0.72 -13.67
C ASN A 268 14.61 -0.76 -13.35
N ILE A 269 15.11 -1.20 -12.19
CA ILE A 269 14.88 -2.56 -11.70
C ILE A 269 13.40 -2.80 -11.41
N ALA A 270 12.75 -1.92 -10.64
CA ALA A 270 11.34 -2.04 -10.33
C ALA A 270 10.46 -1.99 -11.60
N LEU A 271 10.78 -1.09 -12.56
CA LEU A 271 10.08 -1.00 -13.83
C LEU A 271 10.24 -2.29 -14.66
N HIS A 272 11.45 -2.84 -14.73
CA HIS A 272 11.68 -4.08 -15.46
C HIS A 272 10.93 -5.26 -14.82
N ILE A 273 10.96 -5.36 -13.48
CA ILE A 273 10.18 -6.37 -12.74
C ILE A 273 8.68 -6.22 -13.04
N ALA A 274 8.14 -4.99 -13.01
CA ALA A 274 6.73 -4.76 -13.34
C ALA A 274 6.39 -5.24 -14.78
N GLN A 275 7.26 -4.94 -15.75
CA GLN A 275 7.09 -5.40 -17.13
C GLN A 275 7.12 -6.94 -17.26
N LEU A 276 8.04 -7.60 -16.54
CA LEU A 276 8.16 -9.07 -16.54
C LEU A 276 6.91 -9.74 -15.94
N LEU A 277 6.37 -9.17 -14.86
CA LEU A 277 5.27 -9.76 -14.11
C LEU A 277 3.88 -9.43 -14.69
N GLN A 278 3.74 -8.38 -15.49
CA GLN A 278 2.44 -7.89 -15.97
C GLN A 278 1.61 -8.99 -16.66
N LYS A 279 2.20 -9.68 -17.65
CA LYS A 279 1.50 -10.70 -18.43
C LYS A 279 1.29 -12.01 -17.64
N PRO A 280 2.29 -12.59 -16.97
CA PRO A 280 2.10 -13.79 -16.17
C PRO A 280 1.04 -13.64 -15.07
N ILE A 281 0.99 -12.48 -14.38
CA ILE A 281 -0.05 -12.22 -13.37
C ILE A 281 -1.43 -12.09 -14.02
N GLN A 282 -1.53 -11.47 -15.19
CA GLN A 282 -2.78 -11.42 -15.96
C GLN A 282 -3.27 -12.83 -16.34
N GLU A 283 -2.36 -13.74 -16.69
CA GLU A 283 -2.70 -15.14 -17.01
C GLU A 283 -3.19 -15.92 -15.78
N LEU A 284 -2.82 -15.51 -14.56
CA LEU A 284 -3.38 -16.02 -13.31
C LEU A 284 -4.78 -15.45 -12.98
N GLY A 285 -5.30 -14.53 -13.79
CA GLY A 285 -6.62 -13.91 -13.60
C GLY A 285 -6.63 -12.70 -12.65
N ALA A 286 -5.45 -12.15 -12.31
CA ALA A 286 -5.32 -10.96 -11.48
C ALA A 286 -4.70 -9.78 -12.24
N GLU A 287 -4.79 -8.57 -11.69
CA GLU A 287 -4.15 -7.38 -12.23
C GLU A 287 -2.91 -7.06 -11.39
N LEU A 288 -1.73 -6.89 -12.00
CA LEU A 288 -0.59 -6.32 -11.29
C LEU A 288 -0.91 -4.88 -10.89
N ASP A 289 -0.93 -4.57 -9.60
CA ASP A 289 -1.33 -3.27 -9.06
C ASP A 289 -0.12 -2.38 -8.78
N LYS A 290 0.85 -2.92 -8.04
CA LYS A 290 2.03 -2.18 -7.60
C LYS A 290 3.24 -3.09 -7.45
N VAL A 291 4.39 -2.61 -7.89
CA VAL A 291 5.71 -3.18 -7.53
C VAL A 291 6.44 -2.18 -6.66
N LYS A 292 6.88 -2.60 -5.48
CA LYS A 292 7.78 -1.80 -4.63
C LYS A 292 9.10 -2.52 -4.48
N LEU A 293 10.19 -1.83 -4.83
CA LEU A 293 11.54 -2.32 -4.63
C LEU A 293 12.23 -1.49 -3.56
N ILE A 294 12.70 -2.15 -2.52
CA ILE A 294 13.46 -1.56 -1.41
C ILE A 294 14.91 -2.00 -1.60
N GLU A 295 15.76 -1.06 -2.01
CA GLU A 295 17.20 -1.29 -2.18
C GLU A 295 17.93 -1.32 -0.83
N SER A 296 17.49 -0.48 0.11
CA SER A 296 18.05 -0.42 1.47
C SER A 296 16.98 0.05 2.45
N PRO A 297 17.22 -0.01 3.79
CA PRO A 297 16.25 0.45 4.78
C PRO A 297 15.77 1.90 4.61
N ASN A 298 16.54 2.73 3.89
CA ASN A 298 16.24 4.14 3.67
C ASN A 298 15.82 4.47 2.22
N ASN A 299 15.93 3.52 1.29
CA ASN A 299 15.70 3.75 -0.13
C ASN A 299 14.72 2.73 -0.70
N SER A 300 13.62 3.21 -1.27
CA SER A 300 12.68 2.38 -2.03
C SER A 300 12.03 3.17 -3.15
N CYS A 301 11.59 2.49 -4.20
CA CYS A 301 10.77 3.06 -5.26
C CYS A 301 9.52 2.20 -5.48
N GLU A 302 8.50 2.80 -6.08
CA GLU A 302 7.22 2.15 -6.36
C GLU A 302 6.79 2.41 -7.81
N ILE A 303 6.31 1.37 -8.48
CA ILE A 303 5.72 1.42 -9.82
C ILE A 303 4.25 1.04 -9.68
N TYR A 304 3.35 1.99 -9.94
CA TYR A 304 1.91 1.76 -9.98
C TYR A 304 1.51 1.33 -11.39
N CYS A 305 0.92 0.16 -11.53
CA CYS A 305 0.69 -0.50 -12.83
C CYS A 305 -0.76 -0.31 -13.33
N ASN A 306 -1.71 -0.14 -12.41
CA ASN A 306 -3.15 0.04 -12.73
C ASN A 306 -3.62 1.50 -12.68
N GLN A 307 -2.77 2.43 -12.24
CA GLN A 307 -3.10 3.84 -12.26
C GLN A 307 -2.63 4.42 -13.60
N SER A 308 -3.58 4.77 -14.47
CA SER A 308 -3.38 5.97 -15.27
C SER A 308 -3.21 7.10 -14.26
N LEU A 309 -1.97 7.47 -13.95
CA LEU A 309 -1.72 8.78 -13.37
C LEU A 309 -2.39 9.75 -14.34
N GLN A 310 -3.56 10.28 -13.96
CA GLN A 310 -4.05 11.50 -14.58
C GLN A 310 -2.84 12.43 -14.53
N PRO A 311 -2.39 13.00 -15.66
CA PRO A 311 -1.30 13.95 -15.63
C PRO A 311 -1.78 15.15 -14.82
N GLN A 312 -1.62 15.09 -13.50
CA GLN A 312 -1.50 16.27 -12.68
C GLN A 312 -0.20 16.87 -13.17
N GLU A 313 -0.36 17.91 -13.99
CA GLU A 313 0.63 18.88 -14.41
C GLU A 313 2.05 18.38 -14.18
N ILE A 314 2.63 17.76 -15.22
CA ILE A 314 4.07 17.53 -15.29
C ILE A 314 4.73 18.88 -15.00
N LEU A 315 5.13 19.07 -13.74
CA LEU A 315 5.96 20.17 -13.31
C LEU A 315 7.15 20.13 -14.25
N SER A 316 7.36 21.24 -14.95
CA SER A 316 8.43 21.44 -15.92
C SER A 316 9.68 20.68 -15.48
N TYR A 317 10.21 19.80 -16.35
CA TYR A 317 11.50 19.14 -16.17
C TYR A 317 12.44 20.03 -15.36
N ARG A 318 12.61 19.72 -14.07
CA ARG A 318 13.66 20.32 -13.27
C ARG A 318 14.89 19.50 -13.57
N GLU A 319 15.94 20.16 -14.04
CA GLU A 319 17.25 19.52 -14.14
C GLU A 319 17.56 18.81 -12.82
N PRO A 320 18.13 17.59 -12.85
CA PRO A 320 18.56 16.93 -11.63
C PRO A 320 19.47 17.88 -10.86
N ALA A 321 19.29 17.94 -9.53
CA ALA A 321 20.12 18.74 -8.66
C ALA A 321 21.55 18.18 -8.69
N LEU A 322 22.33 18.59 -9.69
CA LEU A 322 23.78 18.40 -9.70
C LEU A 322 24.30 19.17 -8.49
N THR A 323 24.82 18.44 -7.50
CA THR A 323 25.50 19.04 -6.37
C THR A 323 26.76 19.71 -6.88
N GLY A 324 26.66 21.01 -7.15
CA GLY A 324 27.81 21.88 -7.33
C GLY A 324 28.60 21.94 -6.02
N ILE A 325 29.56 21.04 -5.85
CA ILE A 325 30.60 21.20 -4.85
C ILE A 325 31.73 21.94 -5.58
N LYS A 326 31.83 23.24 -5.30
CA LYS A 326 32.97 24.08 -5.68
C LYS A 326 34.23 23.68 -4.93
#